data_AF-A0A4U5PAD3-F1
#
_entry.id   AF-A0A4U5PAD3-F1
#
_cell.length_a   1.000
_cell.length_b   1.000
_cell.length_c   1.000
_cell.angle_alpha   90.00
_cell.angle_beta   90.00
_cell.angle_gamma   90.00
#
_symmetry.space_group_name_H-M   'P 1'
#
loop_
_entity.id
_entity.type
_entity.pdbx_description
1 polymer ?
#
loop_
_entity_poly.entity_id
_entity_poly.type
_entity_poly.pdbx_seq_one_letter_code
_entity_poly.pdbx_strand_id
1 'polypeptide(L)'
;MSLPGSGVLKPHKADNEVEPVDQYTALAIRGAVVGAGLIGFGIFLRNSRLFAKFQNVHQIPKEFVRKELELKGYIREVLPNGELKVEHKPIVRLPRLLPFRSERETGLLHLRLAGLDVSKSGQEYLAKDLRLKDKPVVFAVIKPTDGNIDSVDCDVTVRKNLLSNVNLNVELVRKGYARVPGPDQGDHLKALQSVAPYSRLVSRLLMSEKVAERRGVGVWERDTWVESVASYPAQVPQIVKNSPVVKLLVLGFQVGRDTVLTLITVLQYTFHVLVSSSKATAEFSRNGYRRFSSTVDKLSNFYNGRKQKKLKSGPPS
;
A
#
# COMPACT_ATOMS: atom_id res chain seq x y z
N MET A 1 94.15 -37.11 74.23
CA MET A 1 94.52 -35.83 73.60
C MET A 1 93.25 -35.25 73.02
N SER A 2 92.68 -34.30 73.73
CA SER A 2 91.38 -33.69 73.50
C SER A 2 91.50 -32.46 72.59
N LEU A 3 90.34 -32.09 72.01
CA LEU A 3 89.95 -30.82 71.36
C LEU A 3 90.03 -30.80 69.82
N PRO A 4 89.23 -29.95 69.14
CA PRO A 4 87.84 -29.57 69.41
C PRO A 4 86.97 -29.36 68.14
N GLY A 5 85.67 -29.04 68.34
CA GLY A 5 84.99 -28.04 67.51
C GLY A 5 83.97 -28.54 66.49
N SER A 6 82.77 -28.87 66.97
CA SER A 6 81.53 -28.82 66.19
C SER A 6 81.26 -27.40 65.69
N GLY A 7 81.51 -27.14 64.41
CA GLY A 7 81.12 -25.91 63.72
C GLY A 7 79.61 -25.88 63.48
N VAL A 8 78.91 -25.08 64.28
CA VAL A 8 77.50 -24.72 64.06
C VAL A 8 77.39 -23.94 62.75
N LEU A 9 76.72 -24.51 61.76
CA LEU A 9 76.30 -23.79 60.54
C LEU A 9 75.28 -22.73 60.95
N LYS A 10 75.72 -21.46 61.01
CA LYS A 10 74.81 -20.32 61.04
C LYS A 10 74.05 -20.29 59.70
N PRO A 11 72.71 -20.17 59.69
CA PRO A 11 72.01 -19.87 58.45
C PRO A 11 72.47 -18.48 58.00
N HIS A 12 73.08 -18.40 56.82
CA HIS A 12 73.25 -17.15 56.10
C HIS A 12 71.84 -16.66 55.78
N LYS A 13 71.32 -15.75 56.61
CA LYS A 13 70.16 -14.94 56.27
C LYS A 13 70.62 -14.11 55.07
N ALA A 14 70.17 -14.49 53.88
CA ALA A 14 70.26 -13.64 52.72
C ALA A 14 69.38 -12.44 53.01
N ASP A 15 69.99 -11.39 53.55
CA ASP A 15 69.43 -10.06 53.52
C ASP A 15 69.38 -9.67 52.05
N ASN A 16 68.31 -10.09 51.37
CA ASN A 16 67.92 -9.56 50.07
C ASN A 16 67.49 -8.11 50.30
N GLU A 17 68.48 -7.24 50.50
CA GLU A 17 68.35 -5.83 50.18
C GLU A 17 68.14 -5.76 48.67
N VAL A 18 66.90 -5.95 48.25
CA VAL A 18 66.49 -5.65 46.89
C VAL A 18 66.71 -4.15 46.76
N GLU A 19 67.78 -3.75 46.07
CA GLU A 19 68.06 -2.36 45.79
C GLU A 19 66.78 -1.72 45.24
N PRO A 20 66.36 -0.55 45.76
CA PRO A 20 65.11 0.09 45.32
C PRO A 20 65.10 0.29 43.79
N VAL A 21 66.27 0.46 43.19
CA VAL A 21 66.50 0.56 41.74
C VAL A 21 65.97 -0.66 40.98
N ASP A 22 66.08 -1.86 41.53
CA ASP A 22 65.67 -3.13 40.92
C ASP A 22 64.13 -3.29 40.94
N GLN A 23 63.47 -2.76 41.97
CA GLN A 23 62.00 -2.73 42.04
C GLN A 23 61.42 -1.72 41.04
N TYR A 24 62.04 -0.55 40.88
CA TYR A 24 61.60 0.45 39.90
C TYR A 24 61.82 -0.01 38.46
N THR A 25 62.94 -0.67 38.16
CA THR A 25 63.19 -1.25 36.84
C THR A 25 62.24 -2.42 36.55
N ALA A 26 61.97 -3.31 37.53
CA ALA A 26 60.97 -4.36 37.38
C ALA A 26 59.56 -3.80 37.13
N LEU A 27 59.17 -2.72 37.82
CA LEU A 27 57.89 -2.05 37.61
C LEU A 27 57.82 -1.37 36.23
N ALA A 28 58.92 -0.73 35.80
CA ALA A 28 59.01 -0.09 34.49
C ALA A 28 58.92 -1.11 33.35
N ILE A 29 59.59 -2.26 33.46
CA ILE A 29 59.54 -3.33 32.46
C ILE A 29 58.12 -3.92 32.38
N ARG A 30 57.48 -4.19 33.53
CA ARG A 30 56.09 -4.66 33.56
C ARG A 30 55.13 -3.63 32.95
N GLY A 31 55.31 -2.36 33.27
CA GLY A 31 54.56 -1.25 32.68
C GLY A 31 54.74 -1.15 31.17
N ALA A 32 55.98 -1.33 30.68
CA ALA A 32 56.29 -1.30 29.25
C ALA A 32 55.68 -2.50 28.50
N VAL A 33 55.72 -3.71 29.05
CA VAL A 33 55.10 -4.90 28.45
C VAL A 33 53.58 -4.75 28.38
N VAL A 34 52.94 -4.28 29.46
CA VAL A 34 51.50 -4.02 29.47
C VAL A 34 51.14 -2.90 28.51
N GLY A 35 51.92 -1.82 28.47
CA GLY A 35 51.75 -0.70 27.54
C GLY A 35 51.86 -1.15 26.08
N ALA A 36 52.89 -1.92 25.73
CA ALA A 36 53.08 -2.48 24.40
C ALA A 36 51.94 -3.43 24.01
N GLY A 37 51.46 -4.27 24.95
CA GLY A 37 50.31 -5.14 24.75
C GLY A 37 49.02 -4.37 24.48
N LEU A 38 48.75 -3.30 25.24
CA LEU A 38 47.59 -2.44 25.04
C LEU A 38 47.65 -1.68 23.71
N ILE A 39 48.84 -1.18 23.32
CA ILE A 39 49.05 -0.51 22.03
C ILE A 39 48.84 -1.50 20.89
N GLY A 40 49.43 -2.70 20.97
CA GLY A 40 49.25 -3.76 19.97
C GLY A 40 47.80 -4.19 19.83
N PHE A 41 47.08 -4.35 20.95
CA PHE A 41 45.65 -4.65 20.96
C PHE A 41 44.81 -3.52 20.35
N GLY A 42 45.14 -2.27 20.65
CA GLY A 42 44.52 -1.10 20.01
C GLY A 42 44.70 -1.09 18.49
N ILE A 43 45.89 -1.39 17.98
CA ILE A 43 46.17 -1.49 16.54
C ILE A 43 45.41 -2.66 15.91
N PHE A 44 45.30 -3.80 16.60
CA PHE A 44 44.53 -4.94 16.11
C PHE A 44 43.04 -4.59 15.97
N LEU A 45 42.46 -3.95 17.00
CA LEU A 45 41.08 -3.46 16.96
C LEU A 45 40.88 -2.42 15.85
N ARG A 46 41.88 -1.56 15.60
CA ARG A 46 41.88 -0.58 14.51
C ARG A 46 41.73 -1.22 13.14
N ASN A 47 42.47 -2.30 12.90
CA ASN A 47 42.59 -2.91 11.58
C ASN A 47 41.52 -3.97 11.33
N SER A 48 40.73 -4.33 12.35
CA SER A 48 39.68 -5.31 12.20
C SER A 48 38.47 -4.73 11.46
N ARG A 49 38.06 -5.43 10.40
CA ARG A 49 36.95 -5.07 9.49
C ARG A 49 35.59 -5.00 10.18
N LEU A 50 35.44 -5.57 11.38
CA LEU A 50 34.21 -5.54 12.18
C LEU A 50 33.95 -4.19 12.85
N PHE A 51 35.01 -3.42 13.06
CA PHE A 51 34.98 -2.11 13.72
C PHE A 51 35.18 -0.95 12.75
N ALA A 52 35.52 -1.26 11.50
CA ALA A 52 35.72 -0.28 10.45
C ALA A 52 34.37 0.31 9.98
N LYS A 53 34.38 1.61 9.71
CA LYS A 53 33.28 2.28 9.01
C LYS A 53 33.55 2.22 7.51
N PHE A 54 32.70 1.52 6.75
CA PHE A 54 32.76 1.52 5.30
C PHE A 54 32.31 2.86 4.74
N GLN A 55 33.19 3.53 4.00
CA GLN A 55 32.91 4.78 3.31
C GLN A 55 32.50 4.54 1.86
N ASN A 56 33.11 3.53 1.23
CA ASN A 56 32.86 3.15 -0.16
C ASN A 56 32.44 1.68 -0.24
N VAL A 57 31.73 1.35 -1.31
CA VAL A 57 31.23 -0.01 -1.59
C VAL A 57 32.35 -1.04 -1.70
N HIS A 58 33.47 -0.70 -2.35
CA HIS A 58 34.61 -1.62 -2.52
C HIS A 58 35.29 -2.04 -1.23
N GLN A 59 35.10 -1.27 -0.16
CA GLN A 59 35.66 -1.60 1.15
C GLN A 59 34.91 -2.76 1.80
N ILE A 60 33.70 -3.10 1.32
CA ILE A 60 32.89 -4.20 1.83
C ILE A 60 33.54 -5.54 1.40
N PRO A 61 33.96 -6.37 2.36
CA PRO A 61 34.60 -7.65 2.04
C PRO A 61 33.65 -8.61 1.33
N LYS A 62 34.14 -9.36 0.34
CA LYS A 62 33.35 -10.38 -0.36
C LYS A 62 32.83 -11.47 0.57
N GLU A 63 33.53 -11.73 1.66
CA GLU A 63 33.12 -12.69 2.69
C GLU A 63 31.83 -12.25 3.40
N PHE A 64 31.61 -10.94 3.53
CA PHE A 64 30.40 -10.39 4.18
C PHE A 64 29.19 -10.57 3.27
N VAL A 65 29.38 -10.36 1.96
CA VAL A 65 28.38 -10.63 0.92
C VAL A 65 28.02 -12.11 0.89
N ARG A 66 29.03 -12.99 0.86
CA ARG A 66 28.83 -14.45 0.82
C ARG A 66 28.12 -15.00 2.06
N LYS A 67 28.38 -14.41 3.23
CA LYS A 67 27.77 -14.81 4.51
C LYS A 67 26.46 -14.08 4.82
N GLU A 68 25.95 -13.26 3.89
CA GLU A 68 24.70 -12.51 4.04
C GLU A 68 24.69 -11.67 5.34
N LEU A 69 25.84 -11.06 5.70
CA LEU A 69 25.94 -10.30 6.94
C LEU A 69 25.13 -9.00 6.86
N GLU A 70 24.26 -8.80 7.84
CA GLU A 70 23.49 -7.58 8.00
C GLU A 70 24.37 -6.42 8.48
N LEU A 71 24.47 -5.39 7.65
CA LEU A 71 25.14 -4.14 7.95
C LEU A 71 24.12 -3.13 8.48
N LYS A 72 24.54 -2.27 9.42
CA LYS A 72 23.70 -1.23 9.99
C LYS A 72 24.15 0.14 9.50
N GLY A 73 23.22 1.07 9.40
CA GLY A 73 23.53 2.43 8.96
C GLY A 73 22.39 3.43 9.22
N TYR A 74 22.59 4.64 8.72
CA TYR A 74 21.56 5.69 8.68
C TYR A 74 21.38 6.18 7.25
N ILE A 75 20.15 6.27 6.79
CA ILE A 75 19.85 6.83 5.46
C ILE A 75 20.02 8.34 5.56
N ARG A 76 20.92 8.93 4.77
CA ARG A 76 21.15 10.38 4.77
C ARG A 76 20.37 11.08 3.67
N GLU A 77 20.26 10.45 2.52
CA GLU A 77 19.58 11.01 1.35
C GLU A 77 18.96 9.88 0.51
N VAL A 78 17.84 10.20 -0.14
CA VAL A 78 17.23 9.35 -1.16
C VAL A 78 17.38 10.08 -2.48
N LEU A 79 18.05 9.44 -3.44
CA LEU A 79 18.26 10.00 -4.77
C LEU A 79 16.98 9.92 -5.61
N PRO A 80 16.79 10.82 -6.60
CA PRO A 80 15.61 10.81 -7.46
C PRO A 80 15.43 9.52 -8.28
N ASN A 81 16.52 8.79 -8.53
CA ASN A 81 16.50 7.49 -9.21
C ASN A 81 15.97 6.34 -8.32
N GLY A 82 15.70 6.59 -7.03
CA GLY A 82 15.28 5.59 -6.05
C GLY A 82 16.42 4.90 -5.30
N GLU A 83 17.67 5.31 -5.52
CA GLU A 83 18.82 4.82 -4.75
C GLU A 83 18.92 5.51 -3.37
N LEU A 84 19.42 4.78 -2.38
CA LEU A 84 19.55 5.24 -1.01
C LEU A 84 21.02 5.54 -0.70
N LYS A 85 21.33 6.75 -0.26
CA LYS A 85 22.64 7.08 0.31
C LYS A 85 22.65 6.78 1.80
N VAL A 86 23.44 5.80 2.20
CA VAL A 86 23.49 5.30 3.57
C VAL A 86 24.87 5.54 4.16
N GLU A 87 24.88 6.18 5.32
CA GLU A 87 26.06 6.22 6.17
C GLU A 87 26.15 4.92 6.96
N HIS A 88 27.23 4.17 6.76
CA HIS A 88 27.45 2.93 7.49
C HIS A 88 27.79 3.18 8.96
N LYS A 89 27.28 2.31 9.83
CA LYS A 89 27.61 2.24 11.25
C LYS A 89 28.32 0.90 11.51
N PRO A 90 29.52 0.93 12.12
CA PRO A 90 30.28 -0.30 12.38
C PRO A 90 29.44 -1.28 13.21
N ILE A 91 29.66 -2.58 12.95
CA ILE A 91 28.88 -3.67 13.53
C ILE A 91 29.00 -3.66 15.06
N VAL A 92 30.21 -3.42 15.56
CA VAL A 92 30.50 -3.32 16.99
C VAL A 92 31.02 -1.92 17.32
N ARG A 93 30.41 -1.27 18.31
CA ARG A 93 30.90 0.01 18.85
C ARG A 93 32.01 -0.28 19.86
N LEU A 94 33.20 0.24 19.60
CA LEU A 94 34.29 0.21 20.58
C LEU A 94 33.99 1.14 21.78
N PRO A 95 34.59 0.87 22.96
CA PRO A 95 34.53 1.77 24.10
C PRO A 95 35.02 3.17 23.71
N ARG A 96 34.35 4.23 24.21
CA ARG A 96 34.65 5.65 23.93
C ARG A 96 36.08 6.10 24.28
N LEU A 97 36.85 5.27 24.96
CA LEU A 97 38.19 5.55 25.46
C LEU A 97 39.28 5.49 24.36
N LEU A 98 38.99 4.86 23.22
CA LEU A 98 39.89 4.81 22.08
C LEU A 98 39.42 5.84 21.03
N PRO A 99 40.12 6.97 20.84
CA PRO A 99 39.77 7.96 19.81
C PRO A 99 40.13 7.40 18.43
N PHE A 100 39.28 6.52 17.90
CA PHE A 100 39.40 6.06 16.52
C PHE A 100 38.94 7.16 15.57
N ARG A 101 39.85 7.54 14.67
CA ARG A 101 39.70 8.45 13.50
C ARG A 101 38.49 9.39 13.60
N SER A 102 38.78 10.63 14.03
CA SER A 102 37.91 11.80 13.85
C SER A 102 37.28 11.76 12.46
N GLU A 103 35.96 11.59 12.44
CA GLU A 103 34.97 12.28 11.63
C GLU A 103 35.54 13.21 10.54
N ARG A 104 36.27 12.64 9.59
CA ARG A 104 36.77 13.34 8.42
C ARG A 104 36.35 12.50 7.23
N GLU A 105 35.31 13.03 6.60
CA GLU A 105 34.58 12.53 5.43
C GLU A 105 33.60 11.38 5.74
N THR A 106 32.32 11.77 5.87
CA THR A 106 31.19 10.84 5.85
C THR A 106 31.01 10.31 4.43
N GLY A 107 31.75 9.25 4.09
CA GLY A 107 31.46 8.45 2.90
C GLY A 107 30.05 7.89 2.98
N LEU A 108 29.29 8.06 1.90
CA LEU A 108 27.92 7.59 1.77
C LEU A 108 27.91 6.40 0.81
N LEU A 109 27.39 5.27 1.27
CA LEU A 109 27.21 4.09 0.44
C LEU A 109 25.96 4.26 -0.41
N HIS A 110 26.07 4.04 -1.72
CA HIS A 110 24.93 4.05 -2.62
C HIS A 110 24.31 2.65 -2.67
N LEU A 111 23.10 2.52 -2.13
CA LEU A 111 22.36 1.27 -2.09
C LEU A 111 21.20 1.33 -3.07
N ARG A 112 21.14 0.34 -3.97
CA ARG A 112 20.00 0.06 -4.82
C ARG A 112 19.21 -1.11 -4.24
N LEU A 113 17.90 -1.08 -4.38
CA LEU A 113 17.06 -2.18 -3.91
C LEU A 113 17.18 -3.36 -4.87
N ALA A 114 17.64 -4.50 -4.36
CA ALA A 114 17.88 -5.69 -5.16
C ALA A 114 16.59 -6.27 -5.75
N GLY A 115 16.66 -6.65 -7.03
CA GLY A 115 15.60 -7.41 -7.72
C GLY A 115 14.32 -6.63 -7.96
N LEU A 116 14.40 -5.30 -8.02
CA LEU A 116 13.25 -4.41 -8.24
C LEU A 116 13.48 -3.45 -9.39
N ASP A 117 12.42 -3.26 -10.16
CA ASP A 117 12.26 -2.12 -11.06
C ASP A 117 11.26 -1.14 -10.42
N VAL A 118 11.77 -0.01 -9.95
CA VAL A 118 10.98 0.96 -9.16
C VAL A 118 10.31 1.95 -10.11
N SER A 119 8.99 2.07 -10.03
CA SER A 119 8.25 3.02 -10.85
C SER A 119 8.53 4.47 -10.42
N LYS A 120 8.20 5.45 -11.27
CA LYS A 120 8.31 6.87 -10.92
C LYS A 120 7.53 7.22 -9.63
N SER A 121 6.33 6.67 -9.47
CA SER A 121 5.54 6.82 -8.24
C SER A 121 6.22 6.19 -7.02
N GLY A 122 6.95 5.08 -7.20
CA GLY A 122 7.77 4.48 -6.15
C GLY A 122 8.97 5.31 -5.75
N GLN A 123 9.64 5.96 -6.71
CA GLN A 123 10.74 6.90 -6.44
C GLN A 123 10.26 8.08 -5.59
N GLU A 124 9.11 8.66 -5.94
CA GLU A 124 8.49 9.73 -5.17
C GLU A 124 8.07 9.28 -3.76
N TYR A 125 7.52 8.07 -3.64
CA TYR A 125 7.14 7.49 -2.36
C TYR A 125 8.35 7.31 -1.43
N LEU A 126 9.49 6.83 -1.96
CA LEU A 126 10.73 6.72 -1.20
C LEU A 126 11.28 8.08 -0.75
N ALA A 127 11.22 9.09 -1.63
CA ALA A 127 11.75 10.41 -1.35
C ALA A 127 10.89 11.23 -0.38
N LYS A 128 9.57 11.21 -0.53
CA LYS A 128 8.64 12.12 0.18
C LYS A 128 7.88 11.44 1.32
N ASP A 129 7.26 10.29 1.06
CA ASP A 129 6.25 9.71 1.96
C ASP A 129 6.90 8.96 3.14
N LEU A 130 7.94 8.20 2.84
CA LEU A 130 8.52 7.29 3.83
C LEU A 130 9.41 7.99 4.87
N ARG A 131 9.65 9.31 4.73
CA ARG A 131 10.50 10.15 5.60
C ARG A 131 11.78 9.41 6.01
N LEU A 132 12.48 8.84 5.03
CA LEU A 132 13.62 7.96 5.28
C LEU A 132 14.85 8.69 5.82
N LYS A 133 14.89 10.01 5.71
CA LYS A 133 16.02 10.83 6.16
C LYS A 133 16.30 10.61 7.64
N ASP A 134 17.57 10.31 7.93
CA ASP A 134 18.15 10.04 9.24
C ASP A 134 17.57 8.83 10.00
N LYS A 135 16.85 7.93 9.30
CA LYS A 135 16.35 6.69 9.92
C LYS A 135 17.42 5.62 9.99
N PRO A 136 17.46 4.83 11.09
CA PRO A 136 18.32 3.66 11.18
C PRO A 136 17.83 2.58 10.21
N VAL A 137 18.77 2.03 9.44
CA VAL A 137 18.54 1.00 8.42
C VAL A 137 19.45 -0.19 8.68
N VAL A 138 18.94 -1.37 8.39
CA VAL A 138 19.70 -2.62 8.33
C VAL A 138 19.66 -3.08 6.89
N PHE A 139 20.81 -3.36 6.28
CA PHE A 139 20.89 -3.78 4.89
C PHE A 139 21.85 -4.95 4.73
N ALA A 140 21.48 -5.91 3.89
CA ALA A 140 22.33 -7.02 3.49
C ALA A 140 22.72 -6.83 2.03
N VAL A 141 24.02 -6.86 1.75
CA VAL A 141 24.55 -6.74 0.40
C VAL A 141 24.36 -8.08 -0.31
N ILE A 142 23.69 -8.08 -1.48
CA ILE A 142 23.45 -9.31 -2.26
C ILE A 142 24.42 -9.39 -3.43
N LYS A 143 24.44 -8.37 -4.29
CA LYS A 143 25.32 -8.33 -5.45
C LYS A 143 25.81 -6.90 -5.71
N PRO A 144 27.04 -6.72 -6.22
CA PRO A 144 27.44 -5.42 -6.76
C PRO A 144 26.53 -5.05 -7.94
N THR A 145 26.26 -3.76 -8.13
CA THR A 145 25.44 -3.31 -9.25
C THR A 145 26.19 -3.45 -10.57
N ASP A 146 25.53 -4.02 -11.56
CA ASP A 146 26.06 -4.15 -12.91
C ASP A 146 26.12 -2.75 -13.56
N GLY A 147 27.34 -2.24 -13.83
CA GLY A 147 27.57 -0.96 -14.52
C GLY A 147 27.95 0.24 -13.64
N ASN A 148 27.74 0.19 -12.32
CA ASN A 148 28.22 1.23 -11.40
C ASN A 148 28.95 0.62 -10.20
N ILE A 149 30.25 0.86 -10.21
CA ILE A 149 31.27 0.43 -9.26
C ILE A 149 30.92 0.90 -7.83
N ASP A 150 30.38 2.11 -7.67
CA ASP A 150 30.09 2.71 -6.37
C ASP A 150 28.70 2.39 -5.81
N SER A 151 27.92 1.53 -6.48
CA SER A 151 26.56 1.16 -6.06
C SER A 151 26.39 -0.34 -5.87
N VAL A 152 25.48 -0.73 -4.98
CA VAL A 152 25.24 -2.13 -4.62
C VAL A 152 23.77 -2.46 -4.52
N ASP A 153 23.38 -3.62 -5.05
CA ASP A 153 22.07 -4.19 -4.86
C ASP A 153 21.96 -4.88 -3.49
N CYS A 154 21.05 -4.36 -2.67
CA CYS A 154 20.88 -4.76 -1.28
C CYS A 154 19.44 -5.16 -0.94
N ASP A 155 19.31 -6.04 0.04
CA ASP A 155 18.06 -6.24 0.78
C ASP A 155 18.01 -5.23 1.94
N VAL A 156 17.03 -4.32 1.94
CA VAL A 156 17.01 -3.19 2.88
C VAL A 156 15.83 -3.31 3.83
N THR A 157 16.11 -3.29 5.13
CA THR A 157 15.12 -3.34 6.20
C THR A 157 15.16 -2.05 7.01
N VAL A 158 14.02 -1.36 7.08
CA VAL A 158 13.87 -0.11 7.83
C VAL A 158 12.92 -0.30 8.99
N ARG A 159 13.19 0.42 10.08
CA ARG A 159 12.28 0.48 11.22
C ARG A 159 11.09 1.37 10.89
N LYS A 160 9.90 0.79 10.78
CA LYS A 160 8.66 1.50 10.49
C LYS A 160 8.10 2.17 11.75
N ASN A 161 7.97 1.38 12.82
CA ASN A 161 7.46 1.81 14.12
C ASN A 161 8.43 1.37 15.22
N LEU A 162 8.22 1.80 16.47
CA LEU A 162 9.04 1.34 17.60
C LEU A 162 9.05 -0.19 17.74
N LEU A 163 7.98 -0.88 17.31
CA LEU A 163 7.79 -2.32 17.52
C LEU A 163 7.96 -3.16 16.26
N SER A 164 8.07 -2.57 15.07
CA SER A 164 8.06 -3.32 13.81
C SER A 164 9.08 -2.81 12.81
N ASN A 165 9.89 -3.73 12.29
CA ASN A 165 10.76 -3.53 11.14
C ASN A 165 10.08 -4.07 9.89
N VAL A 166 10.29 -3.40 8.76
CA VAL A 166 9.74 -3.79 7.47
C VAL A 166 10.85 -3.83 6.44
N ASN A 167 10.81 -4.87 5.61
CA ASN A 167 11.68 -4.98 4.46
C ASN A 167 11.16 -4.06 3.35
N LEU A 168 11.95 -3.06 2.97
CA LEU A 168 11.57 -2.07 1.97
C LEU A 168 11.35 -2.70 0.60
N ASN A 169 12.18 -3.67 0.21
CA ASN A 169 12.06 -4.33 -1.08
C ASN A 169 10.67 -4.98 -1.19
N VAL A 170 10.27 -5.70 -0.14
CA VAL A 170 8.96 -6.35 -0.05
C VAL A 170 7.81 -5.33 0.06
N GLU A 171 7.96 -4.29 0.89
CA GLU A 171 6.89 -3.30 1.10
C GLU A 171 6.55 -2.53 -0.17
N LEU A 172 7.56 -2.13 -0.96
CA LEU A 172 7.33 -1.41 -2.22
C LEU A 172 6.54 -2.25 -3.22
N VAL A 173 6.89 -3.53 -3.39
CA VAL A 173 6.16 -4.43 -4.28
C VAL A 173 4.73 -4.63 -3.79
N ARG A 174 4.53 -4.86 -2.49
CA ARG A 174 3.18 -5.07 -1.91
C ARG A 174 2.25 -3.87 -2.08
N LYS A 175 2.81 -2.66 -2.12
CA LYS A 175 2.07 -1.42 -2.36
C LYS A 175 1.91 -1.11 -3.86
N GLY A 176 2.53 -1.88 -4.74
CA GLY A 176 2.49 -1.66 -6.18
C GLY A 176 3.40 -0.53 -6.67
N TYR A 177 4.42 -0.15 -5.91
CA TYR A 177 5.39 0.88 -6.29
C TYR A 177 6.62 0.34 -7.03
N ALA A 178 6.78 -0.97 -7.07
CA ALA A 178 7.86 -1.64 -7.78
C ALA A 178 7.35 -2.95 -8.40
N ARG A 179 7.99 -3.35 -9.50
CA ARG A 179 7.77 -4.62 -10.19
C ARG A 179 9.02 -5.48 -10.09
N VAL A 180 8.87 -6.79 -10.09
CA VAL A 180 10.03 -7.69 -10.23
C VAL A 180 10.47 -7.69 -11.69
N PRO A 181 11.77 -7.47 -12.00
CA PRO A 181 12.24 -7.52 -13.38
C PRO A 181 11.88 -8.85 -14.05
N GLY A 182 11.45 -8.77 -15.31
CA GLY A 182 11.09 -9.95 -16.10
C GLY A 182 12.28 -10.81 -16.49
N PRO A 183 12.04 -12.01 -17.05
CA PRO A 183 13.09 -12.92 -17.51
C PRO A 183 13.90 -12.35 -18.69
N ASP A 184 13.42 -11.29 -19.34
CA ASP A 184 14.07 -10.66 -20.48
C ASP A 184 15.43 -10.02 -20.12
N GLN A 185 15.63 -9.69 -18.85
CA GLN A 185 16.88 -9.09 -18.38
C GLN A 185 17.91 -10.19 -18.05
N GLY A 186 18.89 -10.39 -18.95
CA GLY A 186 19.90 -11.45 -18.80
C GLY A 186 20.70 -11.38 -17.49
N ASP A 187 20.95 -10.19 -16.94
CA ASP A 187 21.68 -10.02 -15.68
C ASP A 187 20.84 -10.46 -14.46
N HIS A 188 19.51 -10.27 -14.52
CA HIS A 188 18.58 -10.78 -13.52
C HIS A 188 18.61 -12.31 -13.49
N LEU A 189 18.56 -12.95 -14.67
CA LEU A 189 18.61 -14.42 -14.78
C LEU A 189 19.93 -15.00 -14.29
N LYS A 190 21.07 -14.40 -14.67
CA LYS A 190 22.40 -14.81 -14.19
C LYS A 190 22.49 -14.71 -12.67
N ALA A 191 22.01 -13.62 -12.08
CA ALA A 191 21.98 -13.44 -10.63
C ALA A 191 21.06 -14.46 -9.94
N LEU A 192 19.93 -14.82 -10.56
CA LEU A 192 19.00 -15.81 -10.04
C LEU A 192 19.61 -17.22 -9.96
N GLN A 193 20.45 -17.59 -10.93
CA GLN A 193 21.11 -18.89 -10.96
C GLN A 193 22.38 -18.93 -10.10
N SER A 194 23.16 -17.85 -10.08
CA SER A 194 24.47 -17.81 -9.42
C SER A 194 24.42 -17.45 -7.94
N VAL A 195 23.45 -16.63 -7.51
CA VAL A 195 23.40 -16.06 -6.16
C VAL A 195 22.17 -16.58 -5.40
N ALA A 196 22.37 -17.53 -4.48
CA ALA A 196 21.32 -18.10 -3.64
C ALA A 196 20.51 -17.06 -2.80
N PRO A 197 21.12 -16.04 -2.16
CA PRO A 197 20.33 -15.02 -1.44
C PRO A 197 19.38 -14.26 -2.37
N TYR A 198 19.81 -14.03 -3.61
CA TYR A 198 19.03 -13.31 -4.59
C TYR A 198 17.78 -14.10 -5.00
N SER A 199 17.89 -15.41 -5.27
CA SER A 199 16.75 -16.25 -5.62
C SER A 199 15.72 -16.38 -4.48
N ARG A 200 16.17 -16.43 -3.22
CA ARG A 200 15.30 -16.36 -2.04
C ARG A 200 14.57 -15.02 -1.94
N LEU A 201 15.27 -13.92 -2.18
CA LEU A 201 14.66 -12.59 -2.20
C LEU A 201 13.61 -12.50 -3.31
N VAL A 202 13.96 -12.83 -4.56
CA VAL A 202 13.05 -12.79 -5.71
C VAL A 202 11.80 -13.63 -5.47
N SER A 203 11.93 -14.83 -4.89
CA SER A 203 10.78 -15.67 -4.52
C SER A 203 9.81 -14.95 -3.56
N ARG A 204 10.32 -14.21 -2.57
CA ARG A 204 9.51 -13.39 -1.65
C ARG A 204 8.87 -12.19 -2.34
N LEU A 205 9.57 -11.59 -3.32
CA LEU A 205 9.08 -10.46 -4.10
C LEU A 205 7.94 -10.90 -5.04
N LEU A 206 8.09 -12.01 -5.76
CA LEU A 206 7.04 -12.58 -6.62
C LEU A 206 5.76 -12.93 -5.83
N MET A 207 5.90 -13.48 -4.63
CA MET A 207 4.75 -13.71 -3.74
C MET A 207 4.05 -12.40 -3.34
N SER A 208 4.83 -11.34 -3.15
CA SER A 208 4.32 -10.02 -2.79
C SER A 208 3.67 -9.29 -3.97
N GLU A 209 4.18 -9.51 -5.17
CA GLU A 209 3.62 -9.02 -6.43
C GLU A 209 2.24 -9.64 -6.68
N LYS A 210 2.11 -10.96 -6.51
CA LYS A 210 0.80 -11.65 -6.56
C LYS A 210 -0.21 -11.13 -5.53
N VAL A 211 0.26 -10.59 -4.40
CA VAL A 211 -0.62 -9.95 -3.41
C VAL A 211 -1.03 -8.55 -3.88
N ALA A 212 -0.11 -7.78 -4.45
CA ALA A 212 -0.39 -6.45 -5.00
C ALA A 212 -1.35 -6.53 -6.20
N GLU A 213 -1.17 -7.50 -7.09
CA GLU A 213 -2.05 -7.78 -8.22
C GLU A 213 -3.48 -8.14 -7.76
N ARG A 214 -3.60 -8.96 -6.71
CA ARG A 214 -4.90 -9.27 -6.10
C ARG A 214 -5.57 -8.04 -5.51
N ARG A 215 -4.79 -7.12 -4.94
CA ARG A 215 -5.30 -5.86 -4.38
C ARG A 215 -5.58 -4.80 -5.44
N GLY A 216 -5.00 -4.93 -6.64
CA GLY A 216 -5.15 -3.96 -7.72
C GLY A 216 -4.60 -2.59 -7.37
N VAL A 217 -3.37 -2.52 -6.83
CA VAL A 217 -2.77 -1.27 -6.32
C VAL A 217 -1.54 -0.85 -7.13
N GLY A 218 -1.37 0.46 -7.31
CA GLY A 218 -0.19 1.07 -7.93
C GLY A 218 -0.01 0.63 -9.39
N VAL A 219 1.14 0.04 -9.72
CA VAL A 219 1.42 -0.54 -11.04
C VAL A 219 0.41 -1.64 -11.44
N TRP A 220 -0.34 -2.19 -10.48
CA TRP A 220 -1.38 -3.20 -10.70
C TRP A 220 -2.80 -2.65 -10.63
N GLU A 221 -2.96 -1.33 -10.56
CA GLU A 221 -4.27 -0.70 -10.60
C GLU A 221 -4.98 -1.04 -11.92
N ARG A 222 -6.23 -1.50 -11.79
CA ARG A 222 -7.06 -1.81 -12.96
C ARG A 222 -7.74 -0.52 -13.39
N ASP A 223 -7.86 -0.31 -14.70
CA ASP A 223 -8.67 0.78 -15.22
C ASP A 223 -10.08 0.67 -14.64
N THR A 224 -10.52 1.75 -13.99
CA THR A 224 -11.91 1.91 -13.55
C THR A 224 -12.84 1.77 -14.76
N TRP A 225 -14.08 1.35 -14.54
CA TRP A 225 -15.01 1.13 -15.67
C TRP A 225 -15.14 2.38 -16.57
N VAL A 226 -15.05 3.57 -15.98
CA VAL A 226 -15.06 4.85 -16.71
C VAL A 226 -13.81 5.02 -17.56
N GLU A 227 -12.62 4.83 -16.99
CA GLU A 227 -11.34 4.87 -17.70
C GLU A 227 -11.25 3.79 -18.78
N SER A 228 -11.74 2.59 -18.50
CA SER A 228 -11.85 1.50 -19.47
C SER A 228 -12.79 1.88 -20.61
N VAL A 229 -13.95 2.49 -20.31
CA VAL A 229 -14.87 2.97 -21.34
C VAL A 229 -14.29 4.13 -22.15
N ALA A 230 -13.56 5.04 -21.51
CA ALA A 230 -12.87 6.16 -22.15
C ALA A 230 -11.68 5.71 -23.01
N SER A 231 -11.05 4.58 -22.68
CA SER A 231 -9.97 3.98 -23.45
C SER A 231 -10.45 3.33 -24.76
N TYR A 232 -11.74 3.00 -24.86
CA TYR A 232 -12.27 2.49 -26.13
C TYR A 232 -12.19 3.58 -27.20
N PRO A 233 -11.79 3.22 -28.44
CA PRO A 233 -11.73 4.18 -29.53
C PRO A 233 -13.12 4.80 -29.73
N ALA A 234 -13.17 6.09 -30.06
CA ALA A 234 -14.41 6.89 -30.19
C ALA A 234 -15.46 6.30 -31.16
N GLN A 235 -15.08 5.29 -31.93
CA GLN A 235 -15.93 4.52 -32.84
C GLN A 235 -16.83 3.51 -32.09
N VAL A 236 -16.42 2.96 -30.95
CA VAL A 236 -17.19 1.94 -30.21
C VAL A 236 -18.52 2.47 -29.69
N PRO A 237 -18.62 3.67 -29.07
CA PRO A 237 -19.90 4.26 -28.70
C PRO A 237 -20.84 4.46 -29.90
N GLN A 238 -20.28 4.77 -31.09
CA GLN A 238 -21.04 4.93 -32.32
C GLN A 238 -21.53 3.60 -32.87
N ILE A 239 -20.73 2.54 -32.80
CA ILE A 239 -21.12 1.18 -33.18
C ILE A 239 -22.25 0.67 -32.27
N VAL A 240 -22.13 0.90 -30.96
CA VAL A 240 -23.18 0.51 -29.99
C VAL A 240 -24.47 1.29 -30.23
N LYS A 241 -24.41 2.61 -30.44
CA LYS A 241 -25.60 3.43 -30.76
C LYS A 241 -26.27 3.02 -32.07
N ASN A 242 -25.47 2.60 -33.05
CA ASN A 242 -25.99 2.15 -34.35
C ASN A 242 -26.45 0.69 -34.37
N SER A 243 -26.26 -0.05 -33.27
CA SER A 243 -26.69 -1.44 -33.14
C SER A 243 -28.20 -1.57 -33.35
N PRO A 244 -28.66 -2.57 -34.13
CA PRO A 244 -30.08 -2.86 -34.32
C PRO A 244 -30.83 -3.07 -33.00
N VAL A 245 -30.16 -3.62 -31.98
CA VAL A 245 -30.74 -3.89 -30.66
C VAL A 245 -31.05 -2.60 -29.92
N VAL A 246 -30.11 -1.65 -29.92
CA VAL A 246 -30.32 -0.33 -29.26
C VAL A 246 -31.41 0.45 -30.00
N LYS A 247 -31.42 0.41 -31.33
CA LYS A 247 -32.50 1.02 -32.13
C LYS A 247 -33.86 0.40 -31.83
N LEU A 248 -33.95 -0.94 -31.70
CA LEU A 248 -35.19 -1.63 -31.32
C LEU A 248 -35.68 -1.23 -29.92
N LEU A 249 -34.78 -1.11 -28.94
CA LEU A 249 -35.14 -0.66 -27.60
C LEU A 249 -35.64 0.79 -27.58
N VAL A 250 -34.95 1.69 -28.28
CA VAL A 250 -35.36 3.10 -28.39
C VAL A 250 -36.70 3.21 -29.12
N LEU A 251 -36.87 2.48 -30.22
CA LEU A 251 -38.12 2.44 -30.97
C LEU A 251 -39.25 1.87 -30.10
N GLY A 252 -39.01 0.77 -29.39
CA GLY A 252 -39.98 0.16 -28.48
C GLY A 252 -40.41 1.12 -27.38
N PHE A 253 -39.47 1.90 -26.83
CA PHE A 253 -39.79 2.94 -25.84
C PHE A 253 -40.62 4.07 -26.45
N GLN A 254 -40.25 4.58 -27.63
CA GLN A 254 -40.99 5.65 -28.31
C GLN A 254 -42.41 5.22 -28.69
N VAL A 255 -42.54 4.06 -29.33
CA VAL A 255 -43.84 3.48 -29.71
C VAL A 255 -44.67 3.20 -28.47
N GLY A 256 -44.08 2.63 -27.41
CA GLY A 256 -44.77 2.39 -26.14
C GLY A 256 -45.30 3.68 -25.52
N ARG A 257 -44.47 4.73 -25.46
CA ARG A 257 -44.86 6.05 -24.95
C ARG A 257 -46.02 6.65 -25.75
N ASP A 258 -45.92 6.64 -27.07
CA ASP A 258 -46.92 7.26 -27.94
C ASP A 258 -48.24 6.45 -27.94
N THR A 259 -48.16 5.12 -27.82
CA THR A 259 -49.33 4.23 -27.63
C THR A 259 -50.05 4.53 -26.31
N VAL A 260 -49.30 4.76 -25.23
CA VAL A 260 -49.90 5.12 -23.93
C VAL A 260 -50.60 6.48 -24.00
N LEU A 261 -49.97 7.48 -24.62
CA LEU A 261 -50.55 8.82 -24.77
C LEU A 261 -51.82 8.80 -25.63
N THR A 262 -51.80 8.06 -26.74
CA THR A 262 -52.99 7.90 -27.59
C THR A 262 -54.10 7.13 -26.88
N LEU A 263 -53.76 6.08 -26.12
CA LEU A 263 -54.74 5.34 -25.32
C LEU A 263 -55.43 6.23 -24.28
N ILE A 264 -54.67 7.06 -23.56
CA ILE A 264 -55.21 8.03 -22.59
C ILE A 264 -56.17 9.00 -23.29
N THR A 265 -55.78 9.51 -24.45
CA THR A 265 -56.59 10.47 -25.22
C THR A 265 -57.90 9.85 -25.70
N VAL A 266 -57.85 8.62 -26.22
CA VAL A 266 -59.04 7.86 -26.64
C VAL A 266 -59.94 7.55 -25.45
N LEU A 267 -59.38 7.19 -24.29
CA LEU A 267 -60.14 7.01 -23.05
C LEU A 267 -60.87 8.29 -22.62
N GLN A 268 -60.22 9.44 -22.73
CA GLN A 268 -60.86 10.73 -22.44
C GLN A 268 -62.01 11.04 -23.38
N TYR A 269 -61.82 10.86 -24.69
CA TYR A 269 -62.89 11.08 -25.68
C TYR A 269 -64.07 10.13 -25.48
N THR A 270 -63.80 8.83 -25.29
CA THR A 270 -64.85 7.83 -25.06
C THR A 270 -65.62 8.09 -23.76
N PHE A 271 -64.93 8.51 -22.70
CA PHE A 271 -65.58 8.94 -21.46
C PHE A 271 -66.51 10.14 -21.67
N HIS A 272 -66.06 11.17 -22.41
CA HIS A 272 -66.89 12.32 -22.74
C HIS A 272 -68.15 11.94 -23.53
N VAL A 273 -68.04 11.02 -24.49
CA VAL A 273 -69.18 10.52 -25.29
C VAL A 273 -70.15 9.69 -24.45
N LEU A 274 -69.65 8.87 -23.52
CA LEU A 274 -70.49 8.11 -22.60
C LEU A 274 -71.24 9.01 -21.63
N VAL A 275 -70.58 10.04 -21.10
CA VAL A 275 -71.23 11.00 -20.20
C VAL A 275 -72.26 11.85 -20.94
N SER A 276 -72.02 12.23 -22.21
CA SER A 276 -73.01 13.00 -22.98
C SER A 276 -74.22 12.16 -23.38
N SER A 277 -74.03 10.91 -23.81
CA SER A 277 -75.12 9.99 -24.16
C SER A 277 -75.96 9.57 -22.94
N SER A 278 -75.34 9.35 -21.79
CA SER A 278 -76.06 9.10 -20.53
C SER A 278 -76.87 10.31 -20.07
N LYS A 279 -76.35 11.53 -20.25
CA LYS A 279 -77.13 12.76 -19.99
C LYS A 279 -78.34 12.89 -20.91
N ALA A 280 -78.17 12.63 -22.21
CA ALA A 280 -79.27 12.71 -23.18
C ALA A 280 -80.38 11.68 -22.89
N THR A 281 -80.01 10.46 -22.52
CA THR A 281 -80.98 9.42 -22.12
C THR A 281 -81.67 9.75 -20.79
N ALA A 282 -80.96 10.34 -19.83
CA ALA A 282 -81.55 10.83 -18.59
C ALA A 282 -82.56 11.97 -18.85
N GLU A 283 -82.24 12.92 -19.74
CA GLU A 283 -83.17 13.99 -20.11
C GLU A 283 -84.41 13.47 -20.83
N PHE A 284 -84.25 12.51 -21.74
CA PHE A 284 -85.37 11.86 -22.41
C PHE A 284 -86.29 11.15 -21.40
N SER A 285 -85.72 10.40 -20.46
CA SER A 285 -86.48 9.74 -19.39
C SER A 285 -87.21 10.75 -18.50
N ARG A 286 -86.56 11.87 -18.15
CA ARG A 286 -87.13 12.93 -17.32
C ARG A 286 -88.30 13.64 -18.01
N ASN A 287 -88.20 13.89 -19.31
CA ASN A 287 -89.29 14.47 -20.10
C ASN A 287 -90.45 13.48 -20.28
N GLY A 288 -90.16 12.20 -20.50
CA GLY A 288 -91.18 11.14 -20.50
C GLY A 288 -91.95 11.08 -19.18
N TYR A 289 -91.22 11.11 -18.06
CA TYR A 289 -91.80 11.10 -16.71
C TYR A 289 -92.66 12.34 -16.44
N ARG A 290 -92.21 13.54 -16.85
CA ARG A 290 -93.01 14.77 -16.74
C ARG A 290 -94.32 14.69 -17.51
N ARG A 291 -94.29 14.25 -18.77
CA ARG A 291 -95.51 14.08 -19.57
C ARG A 291 -96.46 13.07 -18.93
N PHE A 292 -95.93 11.95 -18.48
CA PHE A 292 -96.71 10.94 -17.77
C PHE A 292 -97.38 11.49 -16.50
N SER A 293 -96.61 12.17 -15.64
CA SER A 293 -97.15 12.79 -14.42
C SER A 293 -98.26 13.80 -14.71
N SER A 294 -98.09 14.65 -15.74
CA SER A 294 -99.11 15.64 -16.12
C SER A 294 -100.42 14.99 -16.61
N THR A 295 -100.32 13.82 -17.26
CA THR A 295 -101.49 13.06 -17.70
C THR A 295 -102.19 12.40 -16.52
N VAL A 296 -101.43 11.83 -15.59
CA VAL A 296 -101.96 11.25 -14.35
C VAL A 296 -102.65 12.32 -13.50
N ASP A 297 -102.06 13.52 -13.36
CA ASP A 297 -102.66 14.64 -12.63
C ASP A 297 -103.98 15.10 -13.26
N LYS A 298 -104.05 15.18 -14.60
CA LYS A 298 -105.30 15.49 -15.31
C LYS A 298 -106.38 14.45 -15.07
N LEU A 299 -106.02 13.16 -15.11
CA LEU A 299 -106.94 12.06 -14.82
C LEU A 299 -107.42 12.09 -13.36
N SER A 300 -106.51 12.33 -12.42
CA SER A 300 -106.81 12.47 -10.99
C SER A 300 -107.77 13.64 -10.74
N ASN A 301 -107.51 14.81 -11.33
CA ASN A 301 -108.38 15.98 -11.25
C ASN A 301 -109.76 15.72 -11.86
N PHE A 302 -109.82 15.01 -12.99
CA PHE A 302 -111.09 14.62 -13.61
C PHE A 302 -111.88 13.63 -12.74
N TYR A 303 -111.21 12.65 -12.15
CA TYR A 303 -111.81 11.69 -11.22
C TYR A 303 -112.36 12.38 -9.97
N ASN A 304 -111.56 13.25 -9.34
CA ASN A 304 -111.95 14.02 -8.16
C ASN A 304 -113.11 14.99 -8.47
N GLY A 305 -113.11 15.63 -9.64
CA GLY A 305 -114.20 16.48 -10.10
C GLY A 305 -115.52 15.72 -10.31
N ARG A 306 -115.46 14.50 -10.86
CA ARG A 306 -116.64 13.61 -10.96
C ARG A 306 -117.12 13.12 -9.60
N LYS A 307 -116.20 12.79 -8.69
CA LYS A 307 -116.54 12.38 -7.31
C LYS A 307 -117.25 13.51 -6.56
N GLN A 308 -116.78 14.76 -6.67
CA GLN A 308 -117.44 15.93 -6.08
C GLN A 308 -118.83 16.21 -6.70
N LYS A 309 -118.99 16.02 -8.02
CA LYS A 309 -120.32 16.12 -8.67
C LYS A 309 -121.29 15.04 -8.18
N LYS A 310 -120.82 13.82 -7.91
CA LYS A 310 -121.63 12.76 -7.28
C LYS A 310 -122.00 13.10 -5.83
N LEU A 311 -121.09 13.68 -5.05
CA LEU A 311 -121.37 14.14 -3.68
C LEU A 311 -122.39 15.30 -3.63
N LYS A 312 -122.42 16.18 -4.65
CA LYS A 312 -123.42 17.26 -4.79
C LYS A 312 -124.78 16.81 -5.35
N SER A 313 -124.91 15.58 -5.85
CA SER A 313 -126.15 15.02 -6.38
C SER A 313 -126.77 13.95 -5.45
N GLY A 314 -126.38 13.96 -4.17
CA GLY A 314 -127.12 13.27 -3.11
C GLY A 314 -128.54 13.85 -2.97
N PRO A 315 -129.53 13.02 -2.61
CA PRO A 315 -130.95 13.39 -2.70
C PRO A 315 -131.29 14.54 -1.74
N PRO A 316 -132.23 15.43 -2.11
CA PRO A 316 -132.59 16.57 -1.28
C PRO A 316 -133.34 16.11 -0.03
N SER A 317 -132.92 16.60 1.13
CA SER A 317 -133.73 16.72 2.35
C SER A 317 -134.00 18.19 2.59
#